data_AF-A0A9E5SWX1-F1
#
_entry.id   AF-A0A9E5SWX1-F1
#
_cell.length_a   1.000
_cell.length_b   1.000
_cell.length_c   1.000
_cell.angle_alpha   90.00
_cell.angle_beta   90.00
_cell.angle_gamma   90.00
#
_symmetry.space_group_name_H-M   'P 1'
#
loop_
_entity.id
_entity.type
_entity.pdbx_description
1 polymer ?
#
loop_
_entity_poly.entity_id
_entity_poly.type
_entity_poly.pdbx_seq_one_letter_code
_entity_poly.pdbx_strand_id
1 'polypeptide(L)'
;MPVCRNCNSRISKFDKDICPICGAKSPLDGVNSETVEVTSEIDVSNPEFAHAKPRSKKLLLALFCLVGFTGAPFVYFKYIKLALIWFLLNALLIGGGSAFLYFLTPLGLWSLLVGFSTSYVINIAAGVVYFKTTNLKDGNGEFVR
;
A
#
# COMPACT_ATOMS: atom_id res chain seq x y z
N MET A 1 12.90 37.20 -15.34
CA MET A 1 14.06 37.28 -14.43
C MET A 1 14.18 38.70 -13.98
N PRO A 2 14.29 38.98 -12.67
CA PRO A 2 14.31 40.33 -12.16
C PRO A 2 15.66 41.02 -12.44
N VAL A 3 15.65 42.35 -12.44
CA VAL A 3 16.80 43.20 -12.80
C VAL A 3 17.19 44.01 -11.58
N CYS A 4 18.49 44.09 -11.28
CA CYS A 4 18.99 44.88 -10.18
C CYS A 4 18.77 46.37 -10.44
N ARG A 5 18.20 47.09 -9.47
CA ARG A 5 17.96 48.55 -9.56
C ARG A 5 19.24 49.38 -9.74
N ASN A 6 20.38 48.91 -9.23
CA ASN A 6 21.61 49.69 -9.20
C ASN A 6 22.50 49.46 -10.44
N CYS A 7 22.77 48.21 -10.79
CA CYS A 7 23.66 47.87 -11.91
C CYS A 7 22.94 47.38 -13.17
N ASN A 8 21.60 47.31 -13.16
CA ASN A 8 20.76 46.84 -14.26
C ASN A 8 21.10 45.43 -14.79
N SER A 9 21.89 44.66 -14.03
CA SER A 9 22.19 43.27 -14.35
C SER A 9 21.00 42.38 -14.03
N ARG A 10 20.82 41.31 -14.82
CA ARG A 10 19.83 40.27 -14.55
C ARG A 10 20.29 39.45 -13.35
N ILE A 11 19.48 39.38 -12.31
CA ILE A 11 19.80 38.65 -11.08
C ILE A 11 18.71 37.61 -10.77
N SER A 12 19.02 36.66 -9.89
CA SER A 12 18.06 35.64 -9.49
C SER A 12 16.95 36.25 -8.62
N LYS A 13 15.76 35.63 -8.62
CA LYS A 13 14.69 35.99 -7.67
C LYS A 13 15.07 35.69 -6.21
N PHE A 14 16.13 34.92 -5.98
CA PHE A 14 16.66 34.57 -4.67
C PHE A 14 17.65 35.61 -4.13
N ASP A 15 18.22 36.46 -4.99
CA ASP A 15 19.20 37.49 -4.61
C ASP A 15 18.52 38.78 -4.12
N LYS A 16 17.57 38.65 -3.19
CA LYS A 16 16.72 39.78 -2.72
C LYS A 16 17.40 40.67 -1.69
N ASP A 17 18.40 40.17 -0.99
CA ASP A 17 19.04 40.88 0.12
C ASP A 17 20.25 41.69 -0.36
N ILE A 18 21.11 41.09 -1.20
CA ILE A 18 22.34 41.70 -1.71
C ILE A 18 22.52 41.31 -3.17
N CYS A 19 22.82 42.30 -4.03
CA CYS A 19 23.16 42.03 -5.42
C CYS A 19 24.53 41.33 -5.50
N PRO A 20 24.64 40.14 -6.14
CA PRO A 20 25.91 39.43 -6.28
C PRO A 20 26.91 40.13 -7.20
N ILE A 21 26.48 41.13 -7.97
CA ILE A 21 27.30 41.81 -8.97
C ILE A 21 27.81 43.16 -8.46
N CYS A 22 26.94 43.98 -7.86
CA CYS A 22 27.31 45.33 -7.41
C CYS A 22 27.28 45.54 -5.90
N GLY A 23 26.90 44.52 -5.11
CA GLY A 23 26.80 44.61 -3.65
C GLY A 23 25.68 45.51 -3.13
N ALA A 24 24.78 46.01 -3.99
CA ALA A 24 23.65 46.83 -3.56
C ALA A 24 22.71 46.04 -2.64
N LYS A 25 22.36 46.62 -1.50
CA LYS A 25 21.35 46.08 -0.57
C LYS A 25 19.96 46.27 -1.16
N SER A 26 19.09 45.27 -0.99
CA SER A 26 17.71 45.28 -1.52
C SER A 26 17.63 45.60 -3.02
N PRO A 27 18.28 44.81 -3.90
CA PRO A 27 18.36 45.12 -5.32
C PRO A 27 17.04 45.00 -6.10
N LEU A 28 15.97 44.46 -5.49
CA LEU A 28 14.68 44.18 -6.11
C LEU A 28 13.54 44.91 -5.37
N ASP A 29 12.80 45.76 -6.07
CA ASP A 29 11.65 46.47 -5.51
C ASP A 29 10.39 45.56 -5.50
N GLY A 30 9.64 45.58 -4.40
CA GLY A 30 8.34 44.91 -4.28
C GLY A 30 8.38 43.40 -4.03
N VAL A 31 9.54 42.83 -3.72
CA VAL A 31 9.66 41.40 -3.42
C VAL A 31 9.80 41.19 -1.92
N ASN A 32 8.68 41.25 -1.20
CA ASN A 32 8.64 40.86 0.21
C ASN A 32 9.14 39.41 0.34
N SER A 33 10.16 39.21 1.16
CA SER A 33 10.69 37.90 1.55
C SER A 33 9.81 37.30 2.64
N GLU A 34 8.52 37.13 2.38
CA GLU A 34 7.72 36.24 3.20
C GLU A 34 8.09 34.81 2.81
N THR A 35 8.88 34.17 3.65
CA THR A 35 8.99 32.72 3.69
C THR A 35 7.64 32.20 4.12
N VAL A 36 6.80 31.80 3.16
CA VAL A 36 5.55 31.10 3.47
C VAL A 36 5.97 29.74 4.03
N GLU A 37 5.74 29.52 5.32
CA GLU A 37 5.88 28.21 5.94
C GLU A 37 4.91 27.25 5.26
N VAL A 38 5.44 26.31 4.48
CA VAL A 38 4.69 25.27 3.75
C VAL A 38 3.82 24.42 4.70
N THR A 39 4.12 24.43 6.00
CA THR A 39 3.33 23.77 7.06
C THR A 39 1.98 24.44 7.33
N SER A 40 1.76 25.69 6.88
CA SER A 40 0.50 26.41 7.08
C SER A 40 -0.58 26.12 6.01
N GLU A 41 -0.18 25.55 4.86
CA GLU A 41 -1.11 25.18 3.77
C GLU A 41 -1.60 23.73 3.84
N ILE A 42 -0.96 22.88 4.65
CA ILE A 42 -1.39 21.50 4.85
C ILE A 42 -2.37 21.51 6.01
N ASP A 43 -3.66 21.34 5.72
CA ASP A 43 -4.72 21.22 6.72
C ASP A 43 -4.55 19.91 7.52
N VAL A 44 -3.71 19.97 8.55
CA VAL A 44 -3.40 18.85 9.46
C VAL A 44 -4.61 18.47 10.33
N SER A 45 -5.70 19.24 10.30
CA SER A 45 -6.88 18.99 11.11
C SER A 45 -7.71 17.81 10.61
N ASN A 46 -7.56 17.45 9.34
CA ASN A 46 -8.35 16.39 8.72
C ASN A 46 -7.51 15.52 7.76
N PRO A 47 -6.56 14.73 8.29
CA PRO A 47 -5.93 13.70 7.46
C PRO A 47 -7.06 12.77 7.01
N GLU A 48 -7.28 12.64 5.70
CA GLU A 48 -8.26 11.69 5.11
C GLU A 48 -8.06 10.24 5.61
N PHE A 49 -6.94 9.96 6.29
CA PHE A 49 -6.52 8.68 6.86
C PHE A 49 -6.53 8.63 8.40
N ALA A 50 -6.94 9.68 9.12
CA ALA A 50 -6.85 9.76 10.59
C ALA A 50 -7.70 8.71 11.35
N HIS A 51 -8.59 8.00 10.66
CA HIS A 51 -9.55 7.07 11.27
C HIS A 51 -9.43 5.63 10.79
N ALA A 52 -8.45 5.29 9.94
CA ALA A 52 -8.28 3.91 9.56
C ALA A 52 -7.67 3.12 10.74
N LYS A 53 -8.47 2.21 11.30
CA LYS A 53 -8.04 1.35 12.40
C LYS A 53 -7.03 0.34 11.86
N PRO A 54 -5.84 0.20 12.49
CA PRO A 54 -4.84 -0.76 12.05
C PRO A 54 -5.43 -2.17 12.13
N ARG A 55 -5.30 -2.92 11.03
CA ARG A 55 -5.79 -4.28 10.90
C ARG A 55 -4.92 -5.25 11.69
N SER A 56 -5.53 -6.31 12.22
CA SER A 56 -4.83 -7.27 13.09
C SER A 56 -4.24 -8.45 12.30
N LYS A 57 -2.96 -8.76 12.54
CA LYS A 57 -2.30 -9.97 12.01
C LYS A 57 -2.90 -11.26 12.55
N LYS A 58 -3.36 -11.26 13.80
CA LYS A 58 -4.01 -12.43 14.41
C LYS A 58 -5.32 -12.77 13.70
N LEU A 59 -6.11 -11.73 13.40
CA LEU A 59 -7.36 -11.88 12.67
C LEU A 59 -7.11 -12.31 11.21
N LEU A 60 -6.04 -11.80 10.59
CA LEU A 60 -5.60 -12.27 9.28
C LEU A 60 -5.29 -13.77 9.29
N LEU A 61 -4.50 -14.24 10.26
CA LEU A 61 -4.16 -15.65 10.38
C LEU A 61 -5.41 -16.51 10.56
N ALA A 62 -6.34 -16.08 11.42
CA ALA A 62 -7.61 -16.76 11.62
C ALA A 62 -8.44 -16.84 10.33
N LEU A 63 -8.47 -15.77 9.54
CA LEU A 63 -9.15 -15.75 8.24
C LEU A 63 -8.51 -16.73 7.25
N PHE A 64 -7.18 -16.81 7.17
CA PHE A 64 -6.50 -17.78 6.32
C PHE A 64 -6.81 -19.22 6.75
N CYS A 65 -6.83 -19.49 8.06
CA CYS A 65 -7.11 -20.82 8.57
C CYS A 65 -8.56 -21.24 8.34
N LEU A 66 -9.55 -20.39 8.65
CA LEU A 66 -10.97 -20.79 8.63
C LEU A 66 -11.58 -20.72 7.23
N VAL A 67 -11.31 -19.63 6.51
CA VAL A 67 -12.00 -19.27 5.26
C VAL A 67 -11.02 -18.85 4.16
N GLY A 68 -9.75 -19.27 4.24
CA GLY A 68 -8.71 -18.89 3.29
C GLY A 68 -9.04 -19.22 1.83
N PHE A 69 -9.72 -20.35 1.61
CA PHE A 69 -10.14 -20.81 0.28
C PHE A 69 -11.08 -19.83 -0.45
N THR A 70 -11.79 -18.96 0.29
CA THR A 70 -12.72 -17.98 -0.28
C THR A 70 -12.03 -16.70 -0.78
N GLY A 71 -10.78 -16.46 -0.40
CA GLY A 71 -10.10 -15.18 -0.63
C GLY A 71 -10.47 -14.06 0.37
N ALA A 72 -11.28 -14.36 1.39
CA ALA A 72 -11.63 -13.43 2.47
C ALA A 72 -10.43 -12.72 3.14
N PRO A 73 -9.25 -13.35 3.35
CA PRO A 73 -8.07 -12.65 3.89
C PRO A 73 -7.61 -11.46 3.04
N PHE A 74 -7.74 -11.54 1.72
CA PHE A 74 -7.33 -10.48 0.81
C PHE A 74 -8.39 -9.39 0.67
N VAL A 75 -9.68 -9.76 0.78
CA VAL A 75 -10.78 -8.78 0.93
C VAL A 75 -10.61 -8.00 2.22
N TYR A 76 -10.20 -8.67 3.30
CA TYR A 76 -9.87 -8.02 4.56
C TYR A 76 -8.76 -6.98 4.39
N PHE A 77 -7.88 -7.08 3.38
CA PHE A 77 -6.89 -6.05 3.05
C PHE A 77 -7.29 -5.06 1.96
N LYS A 78 -8.53 -5.10 1.45
CA LYS A 78 -8.99 -4.34 0.28
C LYS A 78 -8.29 -4.70 -1.03
N TYR A 79 -7.57 -5.82 -1.08
CA TYR A 79 -6.98 -6.34 -2.31
C TYR A 79 -7.99 -7.20 -3.08
N ILE A 80 -9.05 -6.58 -3.63
CA ILE A 80 -10.18 -7.29 -4.27
C ILE A 80 -9.71 -8.13 -5.47
N LYS A 81 -8.83 -7.58 -6.31
CA LYS A 81 -8.29 -8.31 -7.47
C LYS A 81 -7.52 -9.56 -7.04
N LEU A 82 -6.72 -9.44 -5.98
CA LEU A 82 -5.96 -10.56 -5.44
C LEU A 82 -6.87 -11.60 -4.78
N ALA A 83 -7.93 -11.16 -4.10
CA ALA A 83 -8.95 -12.03 -3.53
C ALA A 83 -9.62 -12.89 -4.60
N LEU A 84 -10.00 -12.29 -5.74
CA LEU A 84 -10.63 -13.00 -6.85
C LEU A 84 -9.69 -14.03 -7.47
N ILE A 85 -8.43 -13.65 -7.71
CA ILE A 85 -7.40 -14.57 -8.22
C ILE A 85 -7.20 -15.74 -7.25
N TRP A 86 -7.13 -15.46 -5.94
CA TRP A 86 -6.97 -16.47 -4.92
C TRP A 86 -8.16 -17.43 -4.85
N PHE A 87 -9.37 -16.90 -4.95
CA PHE A 87 -10.59 -17.70 -5.00
C PHE A 87 -10.59 -18.63 -6.22
N LEU A 88 -10.27 -18.11 -7.41
CA LEU A 88 -10.19 -18.90 -8.64
C LEU A 88 -9.12 -20.00 -8.54
N LEU A 89 -7.95 -19.70 -7.97
CA LEU A 89 -6.90 -20.69 -7.75
C LEU A 89 -7.34 -21.80 -6.80
N ASN A 90 -8.02 -21.47 -5.70
CA ASN A 90 -8.53 -22.47 -4.77
C ASN A 90 -9.67 -23.28 -5.39
N ALA A 91 -10.57 -22.65 -6.15
CA ALA A 91 -11.63 -23.35 -6.87
C ALA A 91 -11.06 -24.33 -7.92
N LEU A 92 -10.01 -23.94 -8.64
CA LEU A 92 -9.31 -24.81 -9.58
C LEU A 92 -8.58 -25.95 -8.87
N LEU A 93 -7.94 -25.68 -7.74
CA LEU A 93 -7.19 -26.68 -6.98
C LEU A 93 -8.12 -27.70 -6.32
N ILE A 94 -9.21 -27.25 -5.73
CA ILE A 94 -10.22 -28.12 -5.14
C ILE A 94 -10.99 -28.83 -6.26
N GLY A 95 -11.64 -28.12 -7.17
CA GLY A 95 -12.47 -28.73 -8.21
C GLY A 95 -11.64 -29.53 -9.22
N GLY A 96 -10.69 -28.87 -9.87
CA GLY A 96 -9.83 -29.47 -10.90
C GLY A 96 -8.90 -30.54 -10.34
N GLY A 97 -8.24 -30.27 -9.20
CA GLY A 97 -7.36 -31.25 -8.55
C GLY A 97 -8.12 -32.49 -8.06
N SER A 98 -9.30 -32.32 -7.46
CA SER A 98 -10.12 -33.46 -7.02
C SER A 98 -10.69 -34.25 -8.19
N ALA A 99 -11.11 -33.58 -9.26
CA ALA A 99 -11.58 -34.25 -10.48
C ALA A 99 -10.46 -35.04 -11.16
N PHE A 100 -9.26 -34.46 -11.26
CA PHE A 100 -8.10 -35.16 -11.80
C PHE A 100 -7.75 -36.41 -10.98
N LEU A 101 -7.70 -36.28 -9.65
CA LEU A 101 -7.46 -37.42 -8.76
C LEU A 101 -8.58 -38.46 -8.81
N TYR A 102 -9.84 -38.04 -8.96
CA TYR A 102 -10.98 -38.94 -9.07
C TYR A 102 -10.83 -39.92 -10.25
N PHE A 103 -10.33 -39.45 -11.40
CA PHE A 103 -10.14 -40.30 -12.58
C PHE A 103 -8.82 -41.08 -12.57
N LEU A 104 -7.77 -40.57 -11.92
CA LEU A 104 -6.46 -41.25 -11.89
C LEU A 104 -6.31 -42.29 -10.79
N THR A 105 -7.12 -42.23 -9.73
CA THR A 105 -6.90 -43.04 -8.53
C THR A 105 -8.19 -43.73 -8.09
N PRO A 106 -8.11 -44.88 -7.42
CA PRO A 106 -9.29 -45.56 -6.86
C PRO A 106 -9.87 -44.86 -5.63
N LEU A 107 -9.43 -43.63 -5.31
CA LEU A 107 -9.90 -42.86 -4.16
C LEU A 107 -11.38 -42.48 -4.27
N GLY A 108 -11.94 -42.41 -5.49
CA GLY A 108 -13.34 -42.02 -5.69
C GLY A 108 -13.66 -40.71 -4.99
N LEU A 109 -14.75 -40.67 -4.20
CA LEU A 109 -15.18 -39.47 -3.45
C LEU A 109 -14.13 -38.95 -2.44
N TRP A 110 -13.17 -39.78 -2.02
CA TRP A 110 -12.09 -39.33 -1.12
C TRP A 110 -11.13 -38.35 -1.80
N SER A 111 -11.10 -38.29 -3.15
CA SER A 111 -10.29 -37.32 -3.88
C SER A 111 -10.68 -35.88 -3.57
N LEU A 112 -11.97 -35.61 -3.30
CA LEU A 112 -12.47 -34.30 -2.86
C LEU A 112 -11.88 -33.89 -1.52
N LEU A 113 -11.80 -34.85 -0.59
CA LEU A 113 -11.26 -34.62 0.75
C LEU A 113 -9.77 -34.30 0.67
N VAL A 114 -9.03 -34.99 -0.20
CA VAL A 114 -7.61 -34.72 -0.49
C VAL A 114 -7.41 -33.33 -1.09
N GLY A 115 -8.25 -32.94 -2.07
CA GLY A 115 -8.19 -31.60 -2.67
C GLY A 115 -8.47 -30.50 -1.65
N PHE A 116 -9.50 -30.67 -0.82
CA PHE A 116 -9.84 -29.74 0.26
C PHE A 116 -8.72 -29.64 1.30
N SER A 117 -8.19 -30.77 1.77
CA SER A 117 -7.10 -30.78 2.75
C SER A 117 -5.85 -30.12 2.21
N THR A 118 -5.53 -30.34 0.94
CA THR A 118 -4.37 -29.72 0.28
C THR A 118 -4.52 -28.21 0.20
N SER A 119 -5.70 -27.73 -0.24
CA SER A 119 -6.02 -26.29 -0.22
C SER A 119 -5.91 -25.71 1.20
N TYR A 120 -6.40 -26.41 2.21
CA TYR A 120 -6.35 -25.95 3.60
C TYR A 120 -4.91 -25.79 4.10
N VAL A 121 -4.04 -26.77 3.84
CA VAL A 121 -2.62 -26.71 4.21
C VAL A 121 -1.91 -25.55 3.53
N ILE A 122 -2.17 -25.31 2.23
CA ILE A 122 -1.62 -24.18 1.49
C ILE A 122 -2.06 -22.84 2.11
N ASN A 123 -3.34 -22.71 2.46
CA ASN A 123 -3.87 -21.50 3.06
C ASN A 123 -3.30 -21.24 4.46
N ILE A 124 -3.14 -22.27 5.29
CA ILE A 124 -2.50 -22.16 6.60
C ILE A 124 -1.03 -21.72 6.44
N ALA A 125 -0.29 -22.36 5.54
CA ALA A 125 1.10 -22.01 5.27
C ALA A 125 1.23 -20.55 4.79
N ALA A 126 0.37 -20.12 3.87
CA ALA A 126 0.30 -18.73 3.43
C ALA A 126 0.01 -17.79 4.61
N GLY A 127 -0.99 -18.11 5.43
CA GLY A 127 -1.33 -17.33 6.63
C GLY A 127 -0.15 -17.16 7.59
N VAL A 128 0.63 -18.22 7.83
CA VAL A 128 1.84 -18.16 8.67
C VAL A 128 2.92 -17.27 8.05
N VAL A 129 3.14 -17.37 6.74
CA VAL A 129 4.08 -16.48 6.03
C VAL A 129 3.66 -15.02 6.17
N TYR A 130 2.39 -14.71 5.92
CA TYR A 130 1.86 -13.35 6.07
C TYR A 130 1.92 -12.84 7.52
N PHE A 131 1.72 -13.72 8.50
CA PHE A 131 1.85 -13.38 9.92
C PHE A 131 3.30 -13.01 10.30
N LYS A 132 4.28 -13.73 9.75
CA LYS A 132 5.71 -13.47 9.99
C LYS A 132 6.24 -12.24 9.26
N THR A 133 5.58 -11.79 8.20
CA THR A 133 5.98 -10.59 7.45
C THR A 133 5.80 -9.34 8.32
N THR A 134 6.90 -8.64 8.60
CA THR A 134 6.91 -7.43 9.43
C THR A 134 6.39 -6.21 8.68
N ASN A 135 6.70 -6.08 7.39
CA ASN A 135 6.36 -4.92 6.54
C ASN A 135 5.05 -5.07 5.76
N LEU A 136 4.09 -5.82 6.28
CA LEU A 136 2.82 -6.02 5.58
C LEU A 136 1.98 -4.73 5.62
N LYS A 137 1.66 -4.22 4.43
CA LYS A 137 0.76 -3.08 4.24
C LYS A 137 -0.60 -3.56 3.72
N ASP A 138 -1.63 -2.79 4.01
CA ASP A 138 -2.96 -3.00 3.44
C ASP A 138 -3.15 -2.19 2.13
N GLY A 139 -4.31 -2.35 1.48
CA GLY A 139 -4.65 -1.63 0.25
C GLY A 139 -4.75 -0.10 0.39
N ASN A 140 -4.80 0.43 1.61
CA ASN A 140 -4.74 1.86 1.91
C ASN A 140 -3.30 2.33 2.25
N GLY A 141 -2.32 1.42 2.26
CA GLY A 141 -0.92 1.72 2.56
C GLY A 141 -0.57 1.68 4.05
N GLU A 142 -1.50 1.27 4.93
CA GLU A 142 -1.27 1.20 6.37
C GLU A 142 -0.63 -0.11 6.80
N PHE A 143 0.22 -0.06 7.83
CA PHE A 143 0.84 -1.25 8.38
C PHE A 143 -0.12 -2.10 9.20
N VAL A 144 -0.11 -3.40 8.94
CA VAL A 144 -0.88 -4.40 9.67
C VAL A 144 -0.14 -4.74 10.97
N ARG A 145 -0.84 -4.78 12.12
CA ARG A 145 -0.25 -5.02 13.45
C ARG A 145 -0.62 -6.37 14.04
#